data_AF-A0A8T1AZU4-F1
#
_entry.id   AF-A0A8T1AZU4-F1
#
_cell.length_a   1.000
_cell.length_b   1.000
_cell.length_c   1.000
_cell.angle_alpha   90.00
_cell.angle_beta   90.00
_cell.angle_gamma   90.00
#
_symmetry.space_group_name_H-M   'P 1'
#
loop_
_entity.id
_entity.type
_entity.pdbx_description
1 polymer ?
#
loop_
_entity_poly.entity_id
_entity_poly.type
_entity_poly.pdbx_seq_one_letter_code
_entity_poly.pdbx_strand_id
1 'polypeptide(L)'
;MTKDRFTVNPYPNLQVSEAERKQLIDLVDEFVADHFQEYEDFVVVDKRQVDEQRWKPFKTKDNLHVYSQRRRKEDVSKAIPENESSDAATPLKDMPVVLRVGTLVGDLDDLMFGVVNPTLDVMRVKASVNNMRNALPTKKKKP
;
A
#
# COMPACT_ATOMS: atom_id res chain seq x y z
N MET A 1 -19.68 24.71 -8.69
CA MET A 1 -19.71 23.73 -9.80
C MET A 1 -18.55 22.77 -9.64
N THR A 2 -18.76 21.57 -9.08
CA THR A 2 -17.73 20.51 -8.93
C THR A 2 -18.36 19.10 -8.79
N LYS A 3 -19.65 18.93 -9.11
CA LYS A 3 -20.40 17.70 -8.79
C LYS A 3 -20.12 16.52 -9.74
N ASP A 4 -19.64 16.78 -10.95
CA ASP A 4 -19.55 15.76 -12.01
C ASP A 4 -18.15 15.21 -12.29
N ARG A 5 -17.11 15.68 -11.59
CA ARG A 5 -15.72 15.29 -11.88
C ARG A 5 -15.34 13.88 -11.40
N PHE A 6 -16.14 13.25 -10.55
CA PHE A 6 -15.80 11.97 -9.90
C PHE A 6 -16.83 10.86 -10.13
N THR A 7 -17.86 11.10 -10.94
CA THR A 7 -18.87 10.11 -11.32
C THR A 7 -18.44 9.26 -12.52
N VAL A 8 -17.42 9.70 -13.26
CA VAL A 8 -16.88 9.03 -14.44
C VAL A 8 -15.46 8.55 -14.12
N ASN A 9 -15.18 7.28 -14.40
CA ASN A 9 -13.86 6.70 -14.29
C ASN A 9 -12.92 7.48 -15.24
N PRO A 10 -11.89 8.17 -14.72
CA PRO A 10 -10.97 8.95 -15.54
C PRO A 10 -10.03 8.07 -16.38
N TYR A 11 -10.01 6.75 -16.14
CA TYR A 11 -9.16 5.79 -16.83
C TYR A 11 -9.94 5.03 -17.90
N PRO A 12 -9.30 4.67 -19.03
CA PRO A 12 -9.84 3.72 -19.99
C PRO A 12 -10.22 2.39 -19.33
N ASN A 13 -11.10 1.63 -19.96
CA ASN A 13 -11.42 0.27 -19.49
C ASN A 13 -10.15 -0.58 -19.49
N LEU A 14 -9.71 -0.98 -18.30
CA LEU A 14 -8.52 -1.80 -18.12
C LEU A 14 -8.85 -3.24 -18.54
N GLN A 15 -8.25 -3.69 -19.63
CA GLN A 15 -8.31 -5.07 -20.09
C GLN A 15 -7.10 -5.81 -19.51
N VAL A 16 -7.36 -6.75 -18.61
CA VAL A 16 -6.32 -7.61 -18.01
C VAL A 16 -6.64 -9.04 -18.42
N SER A 17 -5.66 -9.75 -18.97
CA SER A 17 -5.82 -11.17 -19.28
C SER A 17 -6.02 -11.99 -18.01
N GLU A 18 -6.60 -13.19 -18.12
CA GLU A 18 -6.77 -14.08 -16.96
C GLU A 18 -5.43 -14.44 -16.31
N ALA A 19 -4.38 -14.58 -17.13
CA ALA A 19 -3.02 -14.87 -16.67
C ALA A 19 -2.45 -13.70 -15.84
N GLU A 20 -2.52 -12.47 -16.35
CA GLU A 20 -2.07 -11.28 -15.61
C GLU A 20 -2.88 -11.05 -14.34
N ARG A 21 -4.21 -11.28 -14.38
CA ARG A 21 -5.05 -11.20 -13.19
C ARG A 21 -4.60 -12.20 -12.14
N LYS A 22 -4.30 -13.44 -12.54
CA LYS A 22 -3.80 -14.47 -11.63
C LYS A 22 -2.45 -14.05 -11.04
N GLN A 23 -1.51 -13.59 -11.86
CA GLN A 23 -0.20 -13.12 -11.39
C GLN A 23 -0.32 -11.99 -10.36
N LEU A 24 -1.24 -11.04 -10.56
CA LEU A 24 -1.47 -9.97 -9.59
C LEU A 24 -2.06 -10.48 -8.27
N ILE A 25 -2.92 -11.51 -8.31
CA ILE A 25 -3.46 -12.14 -7.11
C ILE A 25 -2.35 -12.90 -6.37
N ASP A 26 -1.61 -13.76 -7.08
CA ASP A 26 -0.52 -14.55 -6.52
C ASP A 26 0.54 -13.64 -5.86
N LEU A 27 0.85 -12.50 -6.50
CA LEU A 27 1.76 -11.49 -5.95
C LEU A 27 1.23 -10.87 -4.64
N VAL A 28 -0.07 -10.55 -4.58
CA VAL A 28 -0.68 -10.00 -3.35
C VAL A 28 -0.66 -11.05 -2.23
N ASP A 29 -0.96 -12.30 -2.56
CA ASP A 29 -0.95 -13.40 -1.60
C ASP A 29 0.46 -13.62 -1.03
N GLU A 30 1.51 -13.53 -1.85
CA GLU A 30 2.91 -13.59 -1.42
C GLU A 30 3.26 -12.44 -0.45
N PHE A 31 2.94 -11.18 -0.81
CA PHE A 31 3.18 -10.03 0.07
C PHE A 31 2.45 -10.16 1.41
N VAL A 32 1.21 -10.63 1.39
CA VAL A 32 0.41 -10.81 2.60
C VAL A 32 1.05 -11.90 3.48
N ALA A 33 1.43 -13.04 2.90
CA ALA A 33 2.09 -14.12 3.62
C ALA A 33 3.42 -13.66 4.26
N ASP A 34 4.25 -12.95 3.49
CA ASP A 34 5.53 -12.42 3.99
C ASP A 34 5.33 -11.46 5.17
N HIS A 35 4.39 -10.52 5.06
CA HIS A 35 4.12 -9.58 6.16
C HIS A 35 3.48 -10.24 7.39
N PHE A 36 2.71 -11.32 7.22
CA PHE A 36 2.24 -12.12 8.35
C PHE A 36 3.40 -12.78 9.07
N GLN A 37 4.35 -13.37 8.34
CA GLN A 37 5.54 -13.97 8.94
C GLN A 37 6.38 -12.92 9.68
N GLU A 38 6.62 -11.75 9.09
CA GLU A 38 7.32 -10.64 9.76
C GLU A 38 6.60 -10.20 11.04
N TYR A 39 5.27 -10.15 11.03
CA TYR A 39 4.49 -9.82 12.21
C TYR A 39 4.57 -10.91 13.28
N GLU A 40 4.49 -12.18 12.91
CA GLU A 40 4.61 -13.31 13.82
C GLU A 40 5.98 -13.33 14.50
N ASP A 41 7.05 -13.15 13.73
CA ASP A 41 8.42 -13.05 14.25
C ASP A 41 8.54 -11.87 15.23
N PHE A 42 8.00 -10.70 14.87
CA PHE A 42 7.98 -9.54 15.75
C PHE A 42 7.24 -9.81 17.08
N VAL A 43 6.14 -10.57 17.05
CA VAL A 43 5.36 -10.89 18.25
C VAL A 43 6.01 -11.99 19.08
N VAL A 44 6.50 -13.06 18.45
CA VAL A 44 6.95 -14.28 19.10
C VAL A 44 8.44 -14.22 19.43
N VAL A 45 9.27 -13.84 18.47
CA VAL A 45 10.74 -13.82 18.59
C VAL A 45 11.19 -12.52 19.25
N ASP A 46 10.80 -11.37 18.71
CA ASP A 46 11.23 -10.05 19.20
C ASP A 46 10.43 -9.59 20.43
N LYS A 47 9.38 -10.34 20.83
CA LYS A 47 8.51 -10.03 21.97
C LYS A 47 7.96 -8.60 21.92
N ARG A 48 7.60 -8.15 20.72
CA ARG A 48 7.09 -6.80 20.41
C ARG A 48 8.09 -5.68 20.71
N GLN A 49 9.39 -5.99 20.79
CA GLN A 49 10.44 -4.99 20.97
C GLN A 49 10.98 -4.55 19.61
N VAL A 50 11.10 -3.23 19.43
CA VAL A 50 11.61 -2.66 18.19
C VAL A 50 13.13 -2.68 18.22
N ASP A 51 13.76 -3.30 17.23
CA ASP A 51 15.21 -3.24 17.03
C ASP A 51 15.66 -1.81 16.70
N GLU A 52 16.25 -1.11 17.67
CA GLU A 52 16.73 0.26 17.53
C GLU A 52 17.94 0.40 16.59
N GLN A 53 18.64 -0.70 16.27
CA GLN A 53 19.71 -0.71 15.27
C GLN A 53 19.14 -0.64 13.86
N ARG A 54 17.97 -1.24 13.61
CA ARG A 54 17.25 -1.14 12.33
C ARG A 54 16.34 0.07 12.27
N TRP A 55 15.69 0.43 13.37
CA TRP A 55 14.63 1.43 13.41
C TRP A 55 15.07 2.68 14.18
N LYS A 56 14.91 3.85 13.56
CA LYS A 56 15.13 5.15 14.20
C LYS A 56 13.79 5.71 14.64
N PRO A 57 13.60 6.11 15.90
CA PRO A 57 12.37 6.76 16.33
C PRO A 57 12.17 8.06 15.55
N PHE A 58 10.96 8.24 14.99
CA PHE A 58 10.58 9.38 14.17
C PHE A 58 9.57 10.27 14.90
N LYS A 59 8.51 9.67 15.46
CA LYS A 59 7.45 10.40 16.16
C LYS A 59 6.74 9.49 17.15
N THR A 60 6.40 10.03 18.31
CA THR A 60 5.49 9.39 19.27
C THR A 60 4.27 10.28 19.45
N LYS A 61 3.09 9.68 19.44
CA LYS A 61 1.84 10.34 19.81
C LYS A 61 0.99 9.35 20.61
N ASP A 62 0.63 9.71 21.83
CA ASP A 62 -0.14 8.86 22.75
C ASP A 62 0.53 7.48 22.88
N ASN A 63 -0.20 6.39 22.64
CA ASN A 63 0.31 5.02 22.67
C ASN A 63 0.86 4.55 21.31
N LEU A 64 1.05 5.44 20.34
CA LEU A 64 1.54 5.12 19.00
C LEU A 64 2.95 5.67 18.78
N HIS A 65 3.87 4.75 18.48
CA HIS A 65 5.26 5.04 18.16
C HIS A 65 5.51 4.78 16.68
N VAL A 66 6.15 5.74 16.03
CA VAL A 66 6.49 5.71 14.61
C VAL A 66 8.00 5.72 14.48
N TYR A 67 8.53 4.76 13.74
CA TYR A 67 9.95 4.60 13.48
C TYR A 67 10.20 4.61 11.97
N SER A 68 11.30 5.20 11.54
CA SER A 68 11.78 5.07 10.17
C SER A 68 12.93 4.07 10.10
N GLN A 69 12.98 3.28 9.03
CA GLN A 69 14.08 2.35 8.83
C GLN A 69 15.39 3.15 8.60
N ARG A 70 16.45 2.77 9.30
CA ARG A 70 17.79 3.31 9.04
C ARG A 70 18.29 2.74 7.70
N ARG A 71 18.69 3.59 6.76
CA ARG A 71 19.31 3.15 5.50
C ARG A 71 20.63 2.45 5.83
N ARG A 72 20.82 1.18 5.44
CA ARG A 72 22.11 0.48 5.61
C ARG A 72 23.06 0.93 4.50
N LYS A 73 24.37 0.97 4.79
CA LYS A 73 25.40 1.28 3.77
C LYS A 73 25.40 0.27 2.61
N GLU A 74 24.95 -0.96 2.86
CA GLU A 74 24.86 -2.05 1.86
C GLU A 74 23.71 -1.86 0.84
N ASP A 75 22.65 -1.15 1.21
CA ASP A 75 21.56 -0.80 0.28
C ASP A 75 22.03 0.21 -0.79
N VAL A 76 23.14 0.91 -0.51
CA VAL A 76 23.80 1.82 -1.46
C VAL A 76 24.73 1.05 -2.41
N SER A 77 25.30 -0.09 -2.00
CA SER A 77 26.32 -0.84 -2.76
C SER A 77 25.77 -2.00 -3.61
N LYS A 78 24.51 -2.42 -3.42
CA LYS A 78 23.80 -3.28 -4.40
C LYS A 78 23.26 -2.49 -5.61
N ALA A 79 23.44 -1.17 -5.63
CA ALA A 79 23.20 -0.37 -6.82
C ALA A 79 24.32 -0.61 -7.83
N ILE A 80 23.94 -1.12 -8.99
CA ILE A 80 24.74 -1.21 -10.23
C ILE A 80 25.62 0.05 -10.37
N PRO A 81 26.92 -0.08 -10.71
CA PRO A 81 27.78 1.08 -10.88
C PRO A 81 27.25 1.95 -12.01
N GLU A 82 26.86 3.13 -11.59
CA GLU A 82 26.72 4.39 -12.31
C GLU A 82 27.46 4.41 -13.65
N ASN A 83 26.67 4.32 -14.73
CA ASN A 83 27.09 4.73 -16.06
C ASN A 83 26.02 5.70 -16.59
N GLU A 84 26.40 6.98 -16.59
CA GLU A 84 26.06 8.03 -17.53
C GLU A 84 24.59 8.16 -18.00
N SER A 85 23.99 9.31 -17.65
CA SER A 85 22.88 9.97 -18.35
C SER A 85 21.51 9.28 -18.38
N SER A 86 20.62 9.67 -17.45
CA SER A 86 19.23 10.00 -17.78
C SER A 86 18.48 10.56 -16.57
N ASP A 87 17.77 11.65 -16.82
CA ASP A 87 16.91 12.43 -15.93
C ASP A 87 15.61 11.67 -15.58
N ALA A 88 15.76 10.48 -15.00
CA ALA A 88 14.65 9.66 -14.53
C ALA A 88 14.96 9.22 -13.10
N ALA A 89 14.50 10.02 -12.13
CA ALA A 89 14.53 9.66 -10.72
C ALA A 89 13.96 8.24 -10.55
N THR A 90 14.80 7.25 -10.25
CA THR A 90 14.36 5.91 -9.85
C THR A 90 13.55 6.05 -8.55
N PRO A 91 12.21 5.93 -8.57
CA PRO A 91 11.36 6.30 -7.44
C PRO A 91 11.52 5.37 -6.23
N LEU A 92 12.07 4.17 -6.46
CA LEU A 92 12.28 3.16 -5.44
C LEU A 92 13.43 3.51 -4.48
N LYS A 93 14.39 4.34 -4.92
CA LYS A 93 15.59 4.67 -4.13
C LYS A 93 15.29 5.57 -2.93
N ASP A 94 14.12 6.21 -2.91
CA ASP A 94 13.75 7.23 -1.92
C ASP A 94 12.46 6.95 -1.14
N MET A 95 11.83 5.79 -1.28
CA MET A 95 10.64 5.49 -0.50
C MET A 95 11.03 5.16 0.96
N PRO A 96 10.65 5.98 1.97
CA PRO A 96 10.98 5.69 3.35
C PRO A 96 10.10 4.55 3.87
N VAL A 97 10.73 3.50 4.39
CA VAL A 97 10.02 2.44 5.13
C VAL A 97 9.77 2.91 6.55
N VAL A 98 8.52 2.78 7.01
CA VAL A 98 8.07 3.25 8.32
C VAL A 98 7.40 2.10 9.08
N LEU A 99 7.82 1.87 10.32
CA LEU A 99 7.16 0.96 11.26
C LEU A 99 6.33 1.76 12.25
N ARG A 100 5.10 1.32 12.52
CA ARG A 100 4.23 1.89 13.54
C ARG A 100 3.87 0.82 14.55
N VAL A 101 4.13 1.08 15.83
CA VAL A 101 3.87 0.15 16.93
C VAL A 101 3.08 0.89 18.00
N GLY A 102 1.96 0.32 18.44
CA GLY A 102 1.14 0.95 19.46
C GLY A 102 -0.24 0.35 19.60
N THR A 103 -1.06 1.02 20.40
CA THR A 103 -2.48 0.70 20.58
C THR A 103 -3.35 1.86 20.10
N LEU A 104 -4.52 1.52 19.56
CA LEU A 104 -5.54 2.47 19.13
C LEU A 104 -6.87 2.09 19.80
N VAL A 105 -7.66 3.10 20.18
CA VAL A 105 -9.02 2.91 20.70
C VAL A 105 -9.99 3.02 19.53
N GLY A 106 -10.77 1.97 19.29
CA GLY A 106 -11.80 1.94 18.25
C GLY A 106 -11.95 0.55 17.64
N ASP A 107 -12.84 0.47 16.64
CA ASP A 107 -13.10 -0.76 15.90
C ASP A 107 -12.04 -0.97 14.81
N LEU A 108 -11.66 -2.23 14.60
CA LEU A 108 -10.68 -2.60 13.58
C LEU A 108 -11.14 -2.20 12.18
N ASP A 109 -12.44 -2.35 11.90
CA ASP A 109 -13.01 -2.04 10.59
C ASP A 109 -12.83 -0.56 10.22
N ASP A 110 -13.03 0.35 11.19
CA ASP A 110 -12.81 1.79 11.01
C ASP A 110 -11.35 2.12 10.75
N LEU A 111 -10.44 1.45 11.47
CA LEU A 111 -8.99 1.58 11.25
C LEU A 111 -8.61 1.11 9.84
N MET A 112 -9.06 -0.08 9.45
CA MET A 112 -8.78 -0.65 8.13
C MET A 112 -9.37 0.22 7.02
N PHE A 113 -10.55 0.80 7.22
CA PHE A 113 -11.13 1.75 6.28
C PHE A 113 -10.26 3.00 6.11
N GLY A 114 -9.77 3.58 7.21
CA GLY A 114 -8.87 4.72 7.20
C GLY A 114 -7.52 4.44 6.56
N VAL A 115 -6.98 3.23 6.74
CA VAL A 115 -5.72 2.79 6.10
C VAL A 115 -5.87 2.66 4.59
N VAL A 116 -6.98 2.09 4.12
CA VAL A 116 -7.24 1.87 2.68
C VAL A 116 -7.61 3.17 1.97
N ASN A 117 -8.19 4.15 2.69
CA ASN A 117 -8.66 5.42 2.15
C ASN A 117 -8.16 6.62 2.98
N PRO A 118 -6.85 6.92 2.96
CA PRO A 118 -6.26 7.94 3.83
C PRO A 118 -6.69 9.38 3.48
N THR A 119 -7.16 9.62 2.25
CA THR A 119 -7.67 10.92 1.82
C THR A 119 -8.98 10.78 1.06
N LEU A 120 -9.78 11.85 1.08
CA LEU A 120 -11.03 11.93 0.31
C LEU A 120 -10.81 11.72 -1.18
N ASP A 121 -9.67 12.15 -1.71
CA ASP A 121 -9.34 12.00 -3.13
C ASP A 121 -9.08 10.53 -3.48
N VAL A 122 -8.32 9.78 -2.67
CA VAL A 122 -8.12 8.34 -2.87
C VAL A 122 -9.46 7.59 -2.80
N MET A 123 -10.29 7.92 -1.81
CA MET A 123 -11.62 7.31 -1.67
C MET A 123 -12.48 7.54 -2.91
N ARG A 124 -12.52 8.78 -3.43
CA ARG A 124 -13.31 9.14 -4.61
C ARG A 124 -12.82 8.44 -5.87
N VAL A 125 -11.51 8.31 -6.05
CA VAL A 125 -10.91 7.58 -7.18
C VAL A 125 -11.26 6.09 -7.10
N LYS A 126 -11.19 5.46 -5.93
CA LYS A 126 -11.59 4.05 -5.78
C LYS A 126 -13.10 3.85 -6.00
N ALA A 127 -13.92 4.78 -5.53
CA ALA A 127 -15.37 4.73 -5.70
C ALA A 127 -15.79 4.85 -7.17
N SER A 128 -15.14 5.72 -7.96
CA SER A 128 -15.46 5.88 -9.40
C SER A 128 -15.19 4.60 -10.21
N VAL A 129 -14.15 3.84 -9.84
CA VAL A 129 -13.85 2.53 -10.41
C VAL A 129 -14.90 1.49 -10.00
N ASN A 130 -15.29 1.45 -8.72
CA ASN A 130 -16.21 0.44 -8.22
C ASN A 130 -17.65 0.64 -8.72
N ASN A 131 -18.11 1.89 -8.86
CA ASN A 131 -19.47 2.20 -9.33
C ASN A 131 -19.73 1.69 -10.77
N MET A 132 -18.70 1.55 -11.61
CA MET A 132 -18.84 1.01 -12.96
C MET A 132 -18.86 -0.53 -13.03
N ARG A 133 -18.22 -1.24 -12.09
CA ARG A 133 -18.31 -2.72 -12.05
C ARG A 133 -19.75 -3.19 -11.86
N ASN A 134 -20.54 -2.44 -11.09
CA ASN A 134 -21.95 -2.72 -10.86
C ASN A 134 -22.89 -2.15 -11.95
N ALA A 135 -22.37 -1.36 -12.90
CA ALA A 135 -23.14 -0.72 -13.95
C ALA A 135 -23.13 -1.47 -15.29
N LEU A 136 -22.56 -2.69 -15.36
CA LEU A 136 -22.73 -3.51 -16.56
C LEU A 136 -24.21 -3.84 -16.76
N PRO A 137 -24.83 -3.47 -17.89
CA PRO A 137 -26.19 -3.87 -18.17
C PRO A 137 -26.20 -5.39 -18.36
N THR A 138 -26.81 -6.12 -17.42
CA THR A 138 -27.25 -7.49 -17.66
C THR A 138 -28.09 -7.46 -18.93
N LYS A 139 -27.57 -7.98 -20.04
CA LYS A 139 -28.31 -8.11 -21.30
C LYS A 139 -29.58 -8.89 -20.98
N LYS A 140 -30.71 -8.18 -20.86
CA LYS A 140 -32.02 -8.80 -20.81
C LYS A 140 -32.20 -9.52 -22.15
N LYS A 141 -32.03 -10.84 -22.16
CA LYS A 141 -32.63 -11.69 -23.20
C LYS A 141 -34.13 -11.47 -23.11
N LYS A 142 -34.69 -10.69 -24.02
CA LYS A 142 -36.14 -10.74 -24.29
C LYS A 142 -36.39 -11.89 -25.29
N PRO A 143 -37.44 -12.70 -25.07
CA PRO A 143 -37.93 -13.64 -26.07
C PRO A 143 -38.49 -12.91 -27.30
#